data_AF-A0A1J4YXJ8-F1
#
_entry.id   AF-A0A1J4YXJ8-F1
#
_cell.length_a   1.000
_cell.length_b   1.000
_cell.length_c   1.000
_cell.angle_alpha   90.00
_cell.angle_beta   90.00
_cell.angle_gamma   90.00
#
_symmetry.space_group_name_H-M   'P 1'
#
loop_
_entity.id
_entity.type
_entity.pdbx_description
1 polymer ?
#
loop_
_entity_poly.entity_id
_entity_poly.type
_entity_poly.pdbx_seq_one_letter_code
_entity_poly.pdbx_strand_id
1 'polypeptide(L)'
;MSAVNQKINALVNRRMVQARDIFDIYILSTQISGKVNITPVIAKTASENIFSVSFYQFRDTVLNYLSEEDRATYDNSGLWDEIKLKVNELICEKHK
;
A
#
# COMPACT_ATOMS: atom_id res chain seq x y z
N MET A 1 -6.06 17.76 -2.79
CA MET A 1 -6.13 16.39 -2.26
C MET A 1 -4.78 15.73 -2.51
N SER A 2 -4.10 15.17 -1.51
CA SER A 2 -2.77 14.57 -1.69
C SER A 2 -2.84 13.30 -2.54
N ALA A 3 -1.75 12.97 -3.25
CA ALA A 3 -1.64 11.74 -4.04
C ALA A 3 -1.88 10.49 -3.16
N VAL A 4 -1.39 10.51 -1.92
CA VAL A 4 -1.62 9.43 -0.95
C VAL A 4 -3.10 9.27 -0.62
N ASN A 5 -3.85 10.35 -0.38
CA ASN A 5 -5.29 10.26 -0.12
C ASN A 5 -6.08 9.75 -1.33
N GLN A 6 -5.66 10.08 -2.55
CA GLN A 6 -6.25 9.51 -3.77
C GLN A 6 -6.04 8.00 -3.83
N LYS A 7 -4.83 7.52 -3.52
CA LYS A 7 -4.51 6.10 -3.49
C LYS A 7 -5.25 5.34 -2.38
N ILE A 8 -5.33 5.91 -1.17
CA ILE A 8 -6.11 5.31 -0.07
C ILE A 8 -7.60 5.21 -0.45
N ASN A 9 -8.16 6.25 -1.07
CA ASN A 9 -9.55 6.18 -1.54
C ASN A 9 -9.76 5.11 -2.62
N ALA A 10 -8.82 4.95 -3.55
CA ALA A 10 -8.87 3.88 -4.54
C ALA A 10 -8.78 2.50 -3.89
N LEU A 11 -7.87 2.33 -2.94
CA LEU A 11 -7.67 1.10 -2.17
C LEU A 11 -8.95 0.68 -1.43
N VAL A 12 -9.71 1.63 -0.87
CA VAL A 12 -10.95 1.36 -0.12
C VAL A 12 -12.16 1.13 -1.00
N ASN A 13 -12.30 1.86 -2.11
CA ASN A 13 -13.53 1.85 -2.92
C ASN A 13 -13.48 0.90 -4.13
N ARG A 14 -12.32 0.34 -4.47
CA ARG A 14 -12.23 -0.60 -5.59
C ARG A 14 -12.91 -1.91 -5.26
N ARG A 15 -13.71 -2.40 -6.22
CA ARG A 15 -14.32 -3.75 -6.17
C ARG A 15 -13.28 -4.87 -6.11
N MET A 16 -12.10 -4.65 -6.69
CA MET A 16 -10.97 -5.56 -6.65
C MET A 16 -9.74 -4.77 -6.21
N VAL A 17 -9.20 -5.13 -5.04
CA VAL A 17 -8.01 -4.49 -4.48
C VAL A 17 -6.81 -4.80 -5.37
N GLN A 18 -6.00 -3.78 -5.67
CA GLN A 18 -4.82 -3.92 -6.53
C GLN A 18 -3.54 -3.74 -5.72
N ALA A 19 -2.57 -4.63 -5.94
CA ALA A 19 -1.26 -4.55 -5.28
C ALA A 19 -0.52 -3.24 -5.59
N ARG A 20 -0.74 -2.68 -6.79
CA ARG A 20 -0.18 -1.39 -7.21
C ARG A 20 -0.57 -0.24 -6.29
N ASP A 21 -1.80 -0.21 -5.76
CA ASP A 21 -2.20 0.89 -4.88
C ASP A 21 -1.40 0.88 -3.58
N ILE A 22 -1.21 -0.32 -3.01
CA ILE A 22 -0.43 -0.51 -1.78
C ILE A 22 1.03 -0.11 -2.03
N PHE A 23 1.62 -0.56 -3.14
CA PHE A 23 3.00 -0.23 -3.50
C PHE A 23 3.17 1.28 -3.77
N ASP A 24 2.25 1.90 -4.50
CA ASP A 24 2.29 3.36 -4.73
C ASP A 24 2.16 4.15 -3.42
N ILE A 25 1.31 3.71 -2.47
CA ILE A 25 1.23 4.33 -1.14
C ILE A 25 2.55 4.19 -0.41
N TYR A 26 3.19 3.03 -0.45
CA TYR A 26 4.51 2.81 0.15
C TYR A 26 5.56 3.77 -0.41
N ILE A 27 5.68 3.87 -1.73
CA ILE A 27 6.62 4.81 -2.37
C ILE A 27 6.33 6.25 -1.95
N LEU A 28 5.06 6.67 -2.02
CA LEU A 28 4.65 8.02 -1.62
C LEU A 28 4.88 8.28 -0.12
N SER A 29 4.77 7.27 0.74
CA SER A 29 5.01 7.39 2.18
C SER A 29 6.43 7.83 2.51
N THR A 30 7.40 7.44 1.68
CA THR A 30 8.81 7.85 1.83
C THR A 30 9.03 9.33 1.51
N GLN A 31 8.10 9.95 0.79
CA GLN A 31 8.21 11.32 0.27
C GLN A 31 7.40 12.34 1.08
N ILE A 32 6.49 11.89 1.95
CA ILE A 32 5.67 12.77 2.77
C ILE A 32 6.21 12.86 4.19
N SER A 33 6.37 14.07 4.70
CA SER A 33 6.64 14.31 6.11
C SER A 33 5.32 14.59 6.82
N GLY A 34 4.63 13.54 7.29
CA GLY A 34 3.42 13.70 8.08
C GLY A 34 2.39 12.59 7.92
N LYS A 35 1.28 12.77 8.63
CA LYS A 35 0.19 11.79 8.72
C LYS A 35 -0.83 11.98 7.61
N VAL A 36 -1.48 10.90 7.23
CA VAL A 36 -2.69 10.94 6.39
C VAL A 36 -3.90 11.24 7.27
N ASN A 37 -4.69 12.24 6.88
CA ASN A 37 -5.93 12.57 7.57
C ASN A 37 -7.09 11.79 6.93
N ILE A 38 -7.43 10.66 7.54
CA ILE A 38 -8.53 9.77 7.12
C ILE A 38 -9.41 9.40 8.31
N THR A 39 -10.64 8.95 8.06
CA THR A 39 -11.54 8.54 9.15
C THR A 39 -11.21 7.13 9.64
N PRO A 40 -11.57 6.76 10.89
CA PRO A 40 -11.35 5.40 11.40
C PRO A 40 -12.00 4.29 10.56
N VAL A 41 -13.16 4.58 9.94
CA VAL A 41 -13.87 3.64 9.05
C VAL A 41 -13.06 3.39 7.77
N ILE A 42 -12.49 4.44 7.18
CA ILE A 42 -11.61 4.34 6.02
C ILE A 42 -10.33 3.59 6.40
N ALA A 43 -9.73 3.90 7.55
CA ALA A 43 -8.52 3.24 8.02
C ALA A 43 -8.71 1.73 8.22
N LYS A 44 -9.82 1.32 8.86
CA LYS A 44 -10.15 -0.10 9.03
C LYS A 44 -10.31 -0.83 7.70
N THR A 45 -11.09 -0.27 6.77
CA THR A 45 -11.33 -0.90 5.47
C THR A 45 -10.05 -0.98 4.65
N ALA A 46 -9.22 0.07 4.68
CA ALA A 46 -7.91 0.08 4.02
C ALA A 46 -6.99 -1.02 4.59
N SER A 47 -6.96 -1.19 5.91
CA SER A 47 -6.20 -2.24 6.60
C SER A 47 -6.60 -3.64 6.12
N GLU A 48 -7.91 -3.95 6.12
CA GLU A 48 -8.43 -5.22 5.64
C GLU A 48 -8.05 -5.46 4.17
N ASN A 49 -8.16 -4.44 3.32
CA ASN A 49 -7.80 -4.52 1.90
C ASN A 49 -6.29 -4.74 1.70
N ILE A 50 -5.43 -4.07 2.46
CA ILE A 50 -3.97 -4.25 2.38
C ILE A 50 -3.58 -5.71 2.61
N PHE A 51 -4.12 -6.32 3.66
CA PHE A 51 -3.78 -7.70 4.01
C PHE A 51 -4.50 -8.74 3.16
N SER A 52 -5.51 -8.37 2.38
CA SER A 52 -6.17 -9.25 1.41
C SER A 52 -5.33 -9.56 0.16
N VAL A 53 -4.29 -8.75 -0.12
CA VAL A 53 -3.48 -8.89 -1.34
C VAL A 53 -2.26 -9.78 -1.11
N SER A 54 -2.20 -10.88 -1.86
CA SER A 54 -1.11 -11.84 -1.83
C SER A 54 0.15 -11.34 -2.52
N PHE A 55 1.30 -11.92 -2.16
CA PHE A 55 2.55 -11.69 -2.86
C PHE A 55 2.48 -12.05 -4.36
N TYR A 56 1.75 -13.11 -4.73
CA TYR A 56 1.58 -13.49 -6.13
C TYR A 56 0.90 -12.39 -6.96
N GLN A 57 -0.13 -11.75 -6.40
CA GLN A 57 -0.78 -10.61 -7.05
C GLN A 57 0.19 -9.42 -7.18
N PHE A 58 1.00 -9.16 -6.16
CA PHE A 58 2.05 -8.14 -6.24
C PHE A 58 3.08 -8.44 -7.33
N ARG A 59 3.60 -9.68 -7.37
CA ARG A 59 4.55 -10.11 -8.39
C ARG A 59 3.98 -9.97 -9.80
N ASP A 60 2.78 -10.50 -10.02
CA ASP A 60 2.20 -10.59 -11.35
C ASP A 60 1.76 -9.22 -11.90
N THR A 61 1.46 -8.24 -11.02
CA THR A 61 0.93 -6.93 -11.41
C THR A 61 1.88 -5.75 -11.22
N VAL A 62 2.88 -5.84 -10.35
CA VAL A 62 3.82 -4.76 -10.05
C VAL A 62 5.24 -5.15 -10.45
N LEU A 63 5.77 -6.26 -9.93
CA LEU A 63 7.17 -6.65 -10.17
C LEU A 63 7.52 -6.79 -11.66
N ASN A 64 6.57 -7.30 -12.45
CA ASN A 64 6.73 -7.44 -13.90
C ASN A 64 7.00 -6.11 -14.65
N TYR A 65 6.59 -4.98 -14.05
CA TYR A 65 6.76 -3.64 -14.63
C TYR A 65 7.91 -2.84 -13.99
N LEU A 66 8.60 -3.40 -12.99
CA LEU A 66 9.78 -2.79 -12.40
C LEU A 66 11.03 -3.07 -13.24
N SER A 67 12.03 -2.21 -13.08
CA SER A 67 13.38 -2.41 -13.60
C SER A 67 13.97 -3.71 -13.05
N GLU A 68 15.00 -4.27 -13.70
CA GLU A 68 15.65 -5.50 -13.22
C GLU A 68 16.26 -5.33 -11.82
N GLU A 69 16.85 -4.17 -11.55
CA GLU A 69 17.44 -3.83 -10.25
C GLU A 69 16.38 -3.74 -9.14
N ASP A 70 15.28 -3.02 -9.40
CA ASP A 70 14.17 -2.94 -8.44
C ASP A 70 13.51 -4.29 -8.24
N ARG A 71 13.33 -5.08 -9.31
CA ARG A 71 12.73 -6.42 -9.23
C ARG A 71 13.56 -7.34 -8.36
N ALA A 72 14.89 -7.34 -8.50
CA ALA A 72 15.78 -8.13 -7.67
C ALA A 72 15.65 -7.78 -6.17
N THR A 73 15.32 -6.53 -5.86
CA THR A 73 15.06 -6.06 -4.49
C THR A 73 13.67 -6.49 -4.00
N TYR A 74 12.64 -6.32 -4.83
CA TYR A 74 11.24 -6.49 -4.43
C TYR A 74 10.64 -7.89 -4.67
N ASP A 75 11.32 -8.79 -5.38
CA ASP A 75 10.92 -10.19 -5.58
C ASP A 75 11.19 -11.05 -4.33
N ASN A 76 10.62 -10.61 -3.21
CA ASN A 76 10.73 -11.23 -1.91
C ASN A 76 9.40 -11.08 -1.15
N SER A 77 8.79 -12.19 -0.77
CA SER A 77 7.51 -12.18 -0.06
C SER A 77 7.59 -11.54 1.33
N GLY A 78 8.73 -11.68 2.01
CA GLY A 78 8.96 -11.02 3.30
C GLY A 78 9.00 -9.50 3.17
N LEU A 79 9.65 -8.98 2.12
CA LEU A 79 9.65 -7.53 1.86
C LEU A 79 8.24 -7.03 1.50
N TRP A 80 7.44 -7.84 0.80
CA TRP A 80 6.03 -7.50 0.56
C TRP A 80 5.22 -7.41 1.86
N ASP A 81 5.45 -8.31 2.81
CA ASP A 81 4.82 -8.23 4.14
C ASP A 81 5.24 -6.97 4.89
N GLU A 82 6.52 -6.60 4.84
CA GLU A 82 7.02 -5.33 5.41
C GLU A 82 6.38 -4.10 4.76
N ILE A 83 6.22 -4.10 3.43
CA ILE A 83 5.55 -3.03 2.70
C ILE A 83 4.10 -2.88 3.19
N LYS A 84 3.35 -3.99 3.29
CA LYS A 84 1.97 -3.97 3.81
C LYS A 84 1.92 -3.42 5.24
N LEU A 85 2.85 -3.82 6.10
CA LEU A 85 2.93 -3.31 7.47
C LEU A 85 3.19 -1.80 7.51
N LYS A 86 4.17 -1.29 6.77
CA LYS A 86 4.47 0.15 6.71
C LYS A 86 3.30 0.98 6.20
N VAL A 87 2.63 0.50 5.15
CA VAL A 87 1.43 1.17 4.61
C VAL A 87 0.29 1.14 5.61
N ASN A 88 0.08 0.01 6.29
CA ASN A 88 -0.93 -0.12 7.33
C ASN A 88 -0.63 0.80 8.52
N GLU A 89 0.63 0.89 8.95
CA GLU A 89 1.07 1.79 10.02
C GLU A 89 0.79 3.24 9.64
N LEU A 90 1.18 3.70 8.45
CA LEU A 90 0.88 5.06 7.98
C LEU A 90 -0.61 5.41 8.09
N ILE A 91 -1.48 4.45 7.74
CA ILE A 91 -2.94 4.60 7.73
C ILE A 91 -3.52 4.51 9.15
N CYS A 92 -2.94 3.68 10.01
CA CYS A 92 -3.47 3.35 11.33
C CYS A 92 -2.74 4.06 12.48
N GLU A 93 -1.74 4.91 12.23
CA GLU A 93 -0.88 5.53 13.25
C GLU A 93 -1.65 6.48 14.18
N LYS A 94 -2.33 5.84 15.13
CA LYS A 94 -3.06 6.33 16.31
C LYS A 94 -4.01 7.50 16.03
N HIS A 95 -5.24 7.14 15.69
CA HIS A 95 -6.43 7.69 16.35
C HIS A 95 -6.55 7.11 17.78
N LYS A 96 -5.50 7.22 18.61
CA LYS A 96 -5.59 6.96 20.06
C LYS A 96 -5.87 8.26 20.78
#